data_AF-A0A1F3B2I1-F1
#
_entry.id   AF-A0A1F3B2I1-F1
#
_cell.length_a   1.000
_cell.length_b   1.000
_cell.length_c   1.000
_cell.angle_alpha   90.00
_cell.angle_beta   90.00
_cell.angle_gamma   90.00
#
_symmetry.space_group_name_H-M   'P 1'
#
loop_
_entity.id
_entity.type
_entity.pdbx_description
1 polymer ?
#
loop_
_entity_poly.entity_id
_entity_poly.type
_entity_poly.pdbx_seq_one_letter_code
_entity_poly.pdbx_strand_id
1 'polypeptide(L)' 'TAEKALAELGIPARVEHADLGSARGAGADVILAQGLHTSELTGTAPLVVPVTNFLDVAGLKETLSRRFREQGWLT' A
#
# COMPACT_ATOMS: atom_id res chain seq x y z
N THR A 1 3.50 5.20 -10.15
CA THR A 1 4.02 4.93 -8.79
C THR A 1 2.87 4.97 -7.80
N ALA A 2 3.11 4.58 -6.54
CA ALA A 2 2.10 4.59 -5.49
C ALA A 2 1.54 6.00 -5.23
N GLU A 3 2.39 7.03 -5.24
CA GLU A 3 1.93 8.41 -5.03
C GLU A 3 0.94 8.82 -6.12
N LYS A 4 1.25 8.50 -7.38
CA LYS A 4 0.37 8.81 -8.50
C LYS A 4 -0.98 8.09 -8.39
N ALA A 5 -0.97 6.81 -8.02
CA ALA A 5 -2.21 6.04 -7.87
C ALA A 5 -3.11 6.62 -6.75
N LEU A 6 -2.51 7.00 -5.60
CA LEU A 6 -3.22 7.61 -4.48
C LEU A 6 -3.75 9.01 -4.83
N ALA A 7 -2.95 9.82 -5.52
CA ALA A 7 -3.36 11.14 -5.99
C ALA A 7 -4.54 11.05 -6.98
N GLU A 8 -4.53 10.10 -7.92
CA GLU A 8 -5.64 9.88 -8.85
C GLU A 8 -6.92 9.36 -8.18
N LEU A 9 -6.82 8.80 -6.97
CA LEU A 9 -7.97 8.44 -6.13
C LEU A 9 -8.45 9.60 -5.26
N GLY A 10 -7.78 10.74 -5.28
CA GLY A 10 -8.07 11.88 -4.42
C GLY A 10 -7.74 11.63 -2.95
N ILE A 11 -6.85 10.67 -2.66
CA ILE A 11 -6.51 10.29 -1.29
C ILE A 11 -5.30 11.12 -0.83
N PRO A 12 -5.44 11.96 0.21
CA PRO A 12 -4.32 12.69 0.77
C PRO A 12 -3.44 11.71 1.57
N ALA A 13 -2.37 11.24 0.95
CA ALA A 13 -1.43 10.29 1.56
C ALA A 13 0.00 10.81 1.49
N ARG A 14 0.79 10.42 2.49
CA ARG A 14 2.25 10.54 2.46
C ARG A 14 2.84 9.18 2.09
N VAL A 15 3.69 9.16 1.08
CA VAL A 15 4.36 7.93 0.63
C VAL A 15 5.84 8.04 0.93
N GLU A 16 6.37 7.01 1.57
CA GLU A 16 7.80 6.88 1.88
C GLU A 16 8.32 5.56 1.31
N HIS A 17 9.55 5.61 0.80
CA HIS A 17 10.26 4.43 0.35
C HIS A 17 11.17 3.93 1.48
N ALA A 18 10.99 2.67 1.87
CA ALA A 18 11.74 2.06 2.96
C ALA A 18 12.10 0.60 2.60
N ASP A 19 13.20 0.10 3.15
CA ASP A 19 13.48 -1.33 3.16
C ASP A 19 12.53 -2.07 4.13
N LEU A 20 12.52 -3.41 4.06
CA LEU A 20 11.61 -4.24 4.87
C LEU A 20 11.77 -4.02 6.37
N GLY A 21 13.01 -3.86 6.86
CA GLY A 21 13.29 -3.67 8.28
C GLY A 21 12.76 -2.33 8.79
N SER A 22 13.01 -1.28 8.01
CA SER A 22 12.51 0.07 8.30
C SER A 22 10.97 0.13 8.25
N ALA A 23 10.34 -0.53 7.27
CA ALA A 23 8.88 -0.53 7.10
C ALA A 23 8.13 -1.12 8.30
N ARG A 24 8.69 -2.16 8.97
CA ARG A 24 8.05 -2.78 10.14
C ARG A 24 7.85 -1.82 11.31
N GLY A 25 8.75 -0.86 11.49
CA GLY A 25 8.74 0.09 12.61
C GLY A 25 8.21 1.48 12.25
N ALA A 26 7.87 1.73 10.99
CA ALA A 26 7.52 3.06 10.51
C ALA A 26 6.15 3.57 10.99
N GLY A 27 5.27 2.69 11.47
CA GLY A 27 3.92 3.06 11.92
C GLY A 27 3.00 3.50 10.79
N ALA A 28 3.15 2.92 9.60
CA ALA A 28 2.32 3.24 8.44
C ALA A 28 0.92 2.60 8.53
N ASP A 29 -0.09 3.30 7.99
CA ASP A 29 -1.46 2.75 7.85
C ASP A 29 -1.52 1.66 6.78
N VAL A 30 -0.73 1.83 5.72
CA VAL A 30 -0.66 0.93 4.57
C VAL A 30 0.78 0.64 4.22
N ILE A 31 1.11 -0.64 4.09
CA ILE A 31 2.40 -1.07 3.55
C ILE A 31 2.18 -1.73 2.19
N LEU A 32 2.84 -1.20 1.16
CA LEU A 32 2.92 -1.81 -0.16
C LEU A 32 4.23 -2.59 -0.27
N ALA A 33 4.16 -3.89 -0.55
CA ALA A 33 5.36 -4.73 -0.63
C ALA A 33 5.34 -5.65 -1.85
N GLN A 34 6.51 -5.86 -2.45
CA GLN A 34 6.69 -6.77 -3.59
C GLN A 34 6.94 -8.21 -3.12
N GLY A 35 6.11 -9.16 -3.58
CA GLY A 35 6.37 -10.60 -3.45
C GLY A 35 6.40 -11.17 -2.03
N LEU A 36 6.89 -12.42 -1.94
CA LEU A 36 6.80 -13.44 -0.85
C LEU A 36 7.02 -13.01 0.62
N HIS A 37 7.43 -11.77 0.89
CA HIS A 37 7.71 -11.26 2.24
C HIS A 37 6.53 -10.54 2.90
N THR A 38 5.33 -10.50 2.30
CA THR A 38 4.15 -9.91 2.97
C THR A 38 3.80 -10.60 4.27
N SER A 39 4.09 -11.89 4.40
CA SER A 39 3.91 -12.65 5.64
C SER A 39 4.69 -12.04 6.81
N GLU A 40 5.88 -11.49 6.52
CA GLU A 40 6.76 -10.84 7.49
C GLU A 40 6.29 -9.45 7.94
N LEU A 41 5.29 -8.89 7.25
CA LEU A 41 4.66 -7.61 7.55
C LEU A 41 3.25 -7.79 8.13
N THR A 42 2.80 -9.03 8.30
CA THR A 42 1.51 -9.32 8.92
C THR A 42 1.47 -8.72 10.32
N GLY A 43 0.49 -7.86 10.59
CA GLY A 43 0.31 -7.22 11.89
C GLY A 43 1.20 -6.00 12.14
N THR A 44 2.06 -5.59 11.20
CA THR A 44 2.88 -4.37 11.35
C THR A 44 2.18 -3.11 10.87
N ALA A 45 1.13 -3.26 10.07
CA ALA A 45 0.25 -2.19 9.63
C ALA A 45 -1.20 -2.69 9.56
N PRO A 46 -2.19 -1.80 9.69
CA PRO A 46 -3.61 -2.14 9.49
C PRO A 46 -3.88 -2.83 8.15
N LEU A 47 -3.19 -2.40 7.08
CA LEU A 47 -3.34 -2.99 5.76
C LEU A 47 -1.98 -3.22 5.09
N VAL A 48 -1.71 -4.48 4.73
CA VAL A 48 -0.58 -4.86 3.87
C VAL A 48 -1.12 -5.26 2.51
N VAL A 49 -0.60 -4.63 1.46
CA VAL A 49 -0.99 -4.88 0.07
C VAL A 49 0.19 -5.45 -0.71
N PRO A 50 0.12 -6.72 -1.16
CA PRO A 50 1.09 -7.26 -2.09
C PRO A 50 0.97 -6.54 -3.44
N VAL A 51 2.09 -6.09 -3.99
CA VAL A 51 2.19 -5.46 -5.30
C VAL A 51 3.11 -6.28 -6.18
N THR A 52 2.71 -6.63 -7.39
CA THR A 52 3.56 -7.37 -8.33
C THR A 52 4.41 -6.42 -9.18
N ASN A 53 3.88 -5.25 -9.54
CA ASN A 53 4.55 -4.25 -10.36
C ASN A 53 4.17 -2.82 -9.93
N PHE A 54 5.13 -2.07 -9.36
CA PHE A 54 4.90 -0.68 -8.94
C PHE A 54 4.80 0.33 -10.10
N LEU A 55 5.19 -0.07 -11.31
CA LEU A 55 5.08 0.77 -12.51
C LEU A 55 3.66 0.70 -13.12
N ASP A 56 2.89 -0.33 -12.79
CA ASP A 56 1.48 -0.44 -13.21
C ASP A 56 0.58 0.38 -12.29
N VAL A 57 0.46 1.68 -12.62
CA VAL A 57 -0.36 2.63 -11.85
C VAL A 57 -1.84 2.25 -11.89
N ALA A 58 -2.32 1.75 -13.04
CA ALA A 58 -3.73 1.38 -13.20
C ALA A 58 -4.07 0.18 -12.32
N GLY A 59 -3.27 -0.89 -12.38
CA GLY A 59 -3.46 -2.07 -11.53
C GLY A 59 -3.28 -1.76 -10.04
N LEU A 60 -2.33 -0.89 -9.68
CA LEU A 60 -2.14 -0.45 -8.30
C LEU A 60 -3.35 0.34 -7.80
N LYS A 61 -3.89 1.24 -8.63
CA LYS A 61 -5.09 2.03 -8.31
C LYS A 61 -6.29 1.13 -8.07
N GLU A 62 -6.53 0.16 -8.96
CA GLU A 62 -7.64 -0.76 -8.85
C GLU A 62 -7.54 -1.61 -7.57
N THR A 63 -6.33 -2.10 -7.27
CA THR A 63 -6.05 -2.86 -6.05
C THR A 63 -6.26 -2.01 -4.80
N LEU A 64 -5.67 -0.81 -4.73
CA LEU A 64 -5.83 0.10 -3.58
C LEU A 64 -7.30 0.47 -3.36
N SER A 65 -8.03 0.81 -4.43
CA SER A 65 -9.45 1.16 -4.36
C SER A 65 -10.28 0.02 -3.76
N ARG A 66 -10.05 -1.22 -4.22
CA ARG A 66 -10.74 -2.40 -3.69
C ARG A 66 -10.42 -2.60 -2.21
N ARG A 67 -9.14 -2.61 -1.85
CA ARG A 67 -8.68 -2.86 -0.47
C ARG A 67 -9.16 -1.78 0.49
N PHE A 68 -9.19 -0.51 0.07
CA PHE A 68 -9.66 0.59 0.91
C PHE A 68 -11.17 0.55 1.12
N ARG A 69 -11.96 0.13 0.11
CA ARG A 69 -13.40 -0.12 0.31
C ARG A 69 -13.65 -1.27 1.29
N GLU A 70 -12.87 -2.35 1.20
CA GLU A 70 -12.95 -3.48 2.15
C GLU A 70 -12.64 -3.05 3.59
N GLN A 71 -11.77 -2.05 3.78
CA GLN A 71 -11.48 -1.43 5.08
C GLN A 71 -12.50 -0.36 5.50
N GLY A 72 -13.44 0.02 4.63
CA GLY A 72 -14.38 1.12 4.85
C GLY A 72 -13.76 2.51 4.77
N TRP A 73 -12.56 2.64 4.21
CA TRP A 73 -11.84 3.91 4.05
C TRP A 73 -12.22 4.68 2.78
N LEU A 74 -12.84 4.00 1.83
CA LEU A 74 -13.33 4.58 0.60
C LEU A 74 -14.78 4.14 0.41
N THR A 75 -15.64 5.06 -0.02
CA THR A 75 -17.07 4.80 -0.26
C THR A 75 -17.36 4.53 -1.74
#